data_AF-A0AA39GXJ4-F1
#
_entry.id   AF-A0AA39GXJ4-F1
#
_cell.length_a   1.000
_cell.length_b   1.000
_cell.length_c   1.000
_cell.angle_alpha   90.00
_cell.angle_beta   90.00
_cell.angle_gamma   90.00
#
_symmetry.space_group_name_H-M   'P 1'
#
loop_
_entity.id
_entity.type
_entity.pdbx_description
1 polymer ?
#
loop_
_entity_poly.entity_id
_entity_poly.type
_entity_poly.pdbx_seq_one_letter_code
_entity_poly.pdbx_strand_id
1 'polypeptide(L)'
;MAIGAVVLLVLLCGETAAQFQPPPGLPHPGMPGPVPDLPPGFAEVLPADVVAKLRAIHADHSLDFMAKNRKIDQVMSSLPDEVLDRLPSPPGFSQLPADIQTRLKTITRNKSLSWQQKQEQTRAVIESLPDHLRRLLPPPPPPPGFELIPPEVQEKLRVIHEDRSLGFRDRYYKIKEVIDSLPEDIRNKLPPPPPAPVA
;
A
#
# COMPACT_ATOMS: atom_id res chain seq x y z
N MET A 1 17.64 6.55 8.85
CA MET A 1 16.74 5.75 9.72
C MET A 1 16.32 4.47 9.00
N ALA A 2 15.27 4.52 8.17
CA ALA A 2 14.94 3.44 7.24
C ALA A 2 14.32 4.00 5.94
N ILE A 3 14.31 3.16 4.93
CA ILE A 3 14.38 3.47 3.48
C ILE A 3 13.02 3.21 2.81
N GLY A 4 12.07 2.80 3.65
CA GLY A 4 10.92 2.00 3.26
C GLY A 4 9.66 2.79 2.99
N ALA A 5 9.67 4.13 2.91
CA ALA A 5 8.44 4.85 2.58
C ALA A 5 7.96 4.58 1.14
N VAL A 6 8.87 4.18 0.23
CA VAL A 6 8.51 3.63 -1.10
C VAL A 6 7.90 2.22 -0.99
N VAL A 7 8.21 1.47 0.06
CA VAL A 7 7.63 0.14 0.31
C VAL A 7 6.24 0.28 0.95
N LEU A 8 6.07 1.20 1.91
CA LEU A 8 4.85 1.29 2.71
C LEU A 8 3.64 1.86 1.93
N LEU A 9 3.84 2.77 0.98
CA LEU A 9 2.71 3.40 0.27
C LEU A 9 1.92 2.42 -0.61
N VAL A 10 2.40 1.18 -0.81
CA VAL A 10 1.80 0.20 -1.74
C VAL A 10 1.54 -1.19 -1.13
N LEU A 11 1.69 -1.38 0.19
CA LEU A 11 1.29 -2.63 0.87
C LEU A 11 -0.24 -2.91 0.86
N LEU A 12 -0.97 -2.14 0.06
CA LEU A 12 -2.33 -1.68 0.30
C LEU A 12 -3.18 -1.73 -0.99
N CYS A 13 -2.53 -1.95 -2.14
CA CYS A 13 -3.21 -2.54 -3.28
C CYS A 13 -3.12 -4.07 -3.14
N GLY A 14 -4.26 -4.70 -2.83
CA GLY A 14 -4.45 -6.11 -3.16
C GLY A 14 -4.26 -6.36 -4.66
N GLU A 15 -4.20 -7.62 -5.05
CA GLU A 15 -3.67 -8.11 -6.34
C GLU A 15 -4.42 -7.66 -7.63
N THR A 16 -5.38 -6.74 -7.53
CA THR A 16 -6.14 -6.15 -8.65
C THR A 16 -5.54 -4.86 -9.23
N ALA A 17 -4.30 -4.51 -8.86
CA ALA A 17 -3.58 -3.33 -9.37
C ALA A 17 -3.36 -3.32 -10.91
N ALA A 18 -3.63 -4.42 -11.61
CA ALA A 18 -3.55 -4.53 -13.07
C ALA A 18 -4.65 -3.77 -13.83
N GLN A 19 -5.71 -3.29 -13.16
CA GLN A 19 -6.86 -2.64 -13.82
C GLN A 19 -7.27 -1.28 -13.23
N PHE A 20 -6.73 -0.87 -12.07
CA PHE A 20 -7.13 0.39 -11.46
C PHE A 20 -6.27 1.57 -11.93
N GLN A 21 -6.74 2.24 -13.00
CA GLN A 21 -6.40 3.64 -13.25
C GLN A 21 -7.45 4.52 -12.54
N PRO A 22 -7.09 5.30 -11.50
CA PRO A 22 -8.00 6.29 -10.97
C PRO A 22 -8.28 7.36 -12.04
N PRO A 23 -9.54 7.78 -12.23
CA PRO A 23 -9.89 8.89 -13.12
C PRO A 23 -9.04 10.14 -12.84
N PRO A 24 -8.54 10.83 -13.88
CA PRO A 24 -7.77 12.05 -13.70
C PRO A 24 -8.61 13.10 -12.98
N GLY A 25 -8.13 13.53 -11.80
CA GLY A 25 -8.80 14.52 -10.94
C GLY A 25 -9.50 13.94 -9.71
N LEU A 26 -9.63 12.61 -9.56
CA LEU A 26 -10.00 12.04 -8.26
C LEU A 26 -8.78 11.95 -7.33
N PRO A 27 -8.90 12.32 -6.05
CA PRO A 27 -7.87 12.03 -5.05
C PRO A 27 -7.70 10.51 -4.94
N HIS A 28 -6.47 10.05 -4.71
CA HIS A 28 -6.24 8.64 -4.42
C HIS A 28 -6.93 8.30 -3.08
N PRO A 29 -7.79 7.28 -3.05
CA PRO A 29 -8.68 7.01 -1.91
C PRO A 29 -7.87 6.68 -0.65
N GLY A 30 -8.34 7.18 0.50
CA GLY A 30 -7.66 7.05 1.78
C GLY A 30 -6.53 8.05 2.07
N MET A 31 -6.23 9.00 1.18
CA MET A 31 -5.28 10.11 1.44
C MET A 31 -6.00 11.47 1.34
N PRO A 32 -6.33 12.13 2.47
CA PRO A 32 -6.94 13.46 2.45
C PRO A 32 -5.89 14.53 2.09
N GLY A 33 -5.85 14.92 0.81
CA GLY A 33 -5.05 16.02 0.30
C GLY A 33 -4.33 15.71 -1.02
N PRO A 34 -3.61 16.68 -1.61
CA PRO A 34 -2.70 16.39 -2.71
C PRO A 34 -1.63 15.39 -2.23
N VAL A 35 -1.40 14.34 -3.00
CA VAL A 35 -0.42 13.28 -2.67
C VAL A 35 0.95 13.94 -2.43
N PRO A 36 1.60 13.71 -1.27
CA PRO A 36 2.94 14.22 -1.00
C PRO A 36 3.90 13.76 -2.11
N ASP A 37 4.45 14.74 -2.81
CA ASP A 37 5.30 14.58 -3.99
C ASP A 37 6.51 13.66 -3.73
N LEU A 38 7.04 13.69 -2.50
CA LEU A 38 7.83 12.59 -1.91
C LEU A 38 7.33 12.32 -0.48
N PRO A 39 7.60 11.12 0.08
CA PRO A 39 7.35 10.85 1.50
C PRO A 39 8.13 11.81 2.43
N PRO A 40 7.59 12.16 3.61
CA PRO A 40 8.24 13.10 4.53
C PRO A 40 9.66 12.66 4.91
N GLY A 41 10.64 13.55 4.78
CA GLY A 41 12.06 13.31 5.10
C GLY A 41 12.90 12.67 3.98
N PHE A 42 12.33 12.35 2.81
CA PHE A 42 13.09 11.78 1.69
C PHE A 42 13.93 12.82 0.94
N ALA A 43 13.40 14.04 0.77
CA ALA A 43 14.04 15.10 -0.01
C ALA A 43 15.32 15.65 0.67
N GLU A 44 15.41 15.49 1.98
CA GLU A 44 16.49 15.91 2.86
C GLU A 44 17.69 14.94 2.85
N VAL A 45 17.50 13.75 2.28
CA VAL A 45 18.51 12.67 2.26
C VAL A 45 18.88 12.23 0.84
N LEU A 46 17.91 12.20 -0.07
CA LEU A 46 18.18 11.83 -1.47
C LEU A 46 18.97 12.93 -2.19
N PRO A 47 19.90 12.57 -3.09
CA PRO A 47 20.51 13.52 -4.01
C PRO A 47 19.45 14.30 -4.82
N ALA A 48 19.70 15.59 -5.08
CA ALA A 48 18.72 16.47 -5.73
C ALA A 48 18.26 15.98 -7.12
N ASP A 49 19.16 15.32 -7.88
CA ASP A 49 18.81 14.72 -9.18
C ASP A 49 17.91 13.48 -9.03
N VAL A 50 18.11 12.70 -7.97
CA VAL A 50 17.27 11.54 -7.63
C VAL A 50 15.88 12.01 -7.21
N VAL A 51 15.80 13.05 -6.37
CA VAL A 51 14.52 13.71 -6.02
C VAL A 51 13.81 14.17 -7.30
N ALA A 52 14.48 14.91 -8.18
CA ALA A 52 13.89 15.37 -9.44
C ALA A 52 13.38 14.23 -10.34
N LYS A 53 14.12 13.11 -10.44
CA LYS A 53 13.70 11.91 -11.17
C LYS A 53 12.44 11.28 -10.57
N LEU A 54 12.36 11.13 -9.25
CA LEU A 54 11.18 10.57 -8.57
C LEU A 54 9.94 11.44 -8.78
N ARG A 55 10.08 12.77 -8.65
CA ARG A 55 9.02 13.76 -8.95
C ARG A 55 8.50 13.62 -10.37
N ALA A 56 9.41 13.55 -11.34
CA ALA A 56 9.05 13.40 -12.75
C ALA A 56 8.28 12.09 -13.02
N ILE A 57 8.69 10.97 -12.43
CA ILE A 57 7.96 9.69 -12.56
C ILE A 57 6.57 9.76 -11.90
N HIS A 58 6.45 10.44 -10.76
CA HIS A 58 5.18 10.59 -10.06
C HIS A 58 4.20 11.48 -10.85
N ALA A 59 4.68 12.60 -11.41
CA ALA A 59 3.90 13.54 -12.22
C ALA A 59 3.58 13.02 -13.65
N ASP A 60 4.26 11.99 -14.14
CA ASP A 60 4.04 11.44 -15.48
C ASP A 60 2.67 10.72 -15.58
N HIS A 61 1.65 11.41 -16.09
CA HIS A 61 0.32 10.84 -16.30
C HIS A 61 0.22 9.79 -17.42
N SER A 62 1.28 9.60 -18.24
CA SER A 62 1.29 8.54 -19.27
C SER A 62 1.57 7.15 -18.71
N LEU A 63 2.07 7.06 -17.48
CA LEU A 63 2.42 5.80 -16.83
C LEU A 63 1.28 5.27 -15.98
N ASP A 64 0.94 3.99 -16.18
CA ASP A 64 0.13 3.25 -15.23
C ASP A 64 0.86 3.05 -13.89
N PHE A 65 0.11 2.60 -12.89
CA PHE A 65 0.58 2.42 -11.52
C PHE A 65 1.75 1.42 -11.40
N MET A 66 1.76 0.34 -12.20
CA MET A 66 2.85 -0.64 -12.21
C MET A 66 4.11 -0.09 -12.89
N ALA A 67 3.95 0.66 -13.97
CA ALA A 67 5.03 1.34 -14.66
C ALA A 67 5.71 2.41 -13.78
N LYS A 68 4.92 3.21 -13.03
CA LYS A 68 5.45 4.16 -12.04
C LYS A 68 6.27 3.46 -10.96
N ASN A 69 5.68 2.46 -10.29
CA ASN A 69 6.35 1.73 -9.22
C ASN A 69 7.64 1.04 -9.70
N ARG A 70 7.64 0.46 -10.90
CA ARG A 70 8.84 -0.16 -11.49
C ARG A 70 9.95 0.86 -11.76
N LYS A 71 9.63 2.04 -12.32
CA LYS A 71 10.61 3.12 -12.53
C LYS A 71 11.16 3.65 -11.20
N ILE A 72 10.30 3.80 -10.18
CA ILE A 72 10.72 4.22 -8.83
C ILE A 72 11.66 3.18 -8.20
N ASP A 73 11.32 1.88 -8.26
CA ASP A 73 12.17 0.81 -7.72
C ASP A 73 13.54 0.74 -8.42
N GLN A 74 13.57 0.97 -9.74
CA GLN A 74 14.81 1.05 -10.51
C GLN A 74 15.70 2.23 -10.06
N VAL A 75 15.10 3.41 -9.88
CA VAL A 75 15.82 4.59 -9.34
C VAL A 75 16.35 4.30 -7.95
N MET A 76 15.53 3.77 -7.04
CA MET A 76 15.93 3.49 -5.65
C MET A 76 16.98 2.37 -5.55
N SER A 77 16.87 1.31 -6.35
CA SER A 77 17.83 0.19 -6.35
C SER A 77 19.20 0.58 -6.95
N SER A 78 19.27 1.66 -7.74
CA SER A 78 20.53 2.21 -8.25
C SER A 78 21.33 3.00 -7.21
N LEU A 79 20.73 3.33 -6.05
CA LEU A 79 21.39 4.14 -5.03
C LEU A 79 22.44 3.33 -4.23
N PRO A 80 23.48 4.01 -3.69
CA PRO A 80 24.40 3.42 -2.72
C PRO A 80 23.69 3.02 -1.43
N ASP A 81 24.17 1.95 -0.80
CA ASP A 81 23.57 1.39 0.41
C ASP A 81 23.64 2.37 1.61
N GLU A 82 24.58 3.32 1.58
CA GLU A 82 24.74 4.38 2.59
C GLU A 82 23.67 5.49 2.46
N VAL A 83 23.23 5.78 1.23
CA VAL A 83 22.07 6.67 0.98
C VAL A 83 20.80 5.92 1.39
N LEU A 84 20.72 4.64 1.01
CA LEU A 84 19.78 3.66 1.52
C LEU A 84 20.08 3.20 2.98
N ASP A 85 20.67 4.08 3.80
CA ASP A 85 20.69 3.95 5.27
C ASP A 85 20.18 5.20 6.01
N ARG A 86 20.15 6.34 5.31
CA ARG A 86 19.87 7.64 5.93
C ARG A 86 18.41 8.06 5.89
N LEU A 87 17.63 7.58 4.92
CA LEU A 87 16.21 7.93 4.70
C LEU A 87 15.32 7.68 5.95
N PRO A 88 14.10 8.25 6.05
CA PRO A 88 13.21 8.26 7.25
C PRO A 88 12.24 7.05 7.40
N SER A 89 12.12 6.51 8.63
CA SER A 89 11.46 5.21 8.88
C SER A 89 9.98 5.16 8.54
N PRO A 90 9.46 4.03 7.99
CA PRO A 90 8.03 3.86 7.83
C PRO A 90 7.34 3.92 9.20
N PRO A 91 6.18 4.60 9.34
CA PRO A 91 5.43 4.64 10.59
C PRO A 91 5.22 3.23 11.18
N GLY A 92 5.44 3.10 12.50
CA GLY A 92 5.34 1.83 13.22
C GLY A 92 6.54 0.89 13.11
N PHE A 93 7.32 0.92 12.02
CA PHE A 93 8.38 -0.08 11.77
C PHE A 93 9.48 -0.05 12.84
N SER A 94 9.84 1.13 13.36
CA SER A 94 10.83 1.27 14.43
C SER A 94 10.38 0.70 15.78
N GLN A 95 9.09 0.36 15.93
CA GLN A 95 8.52 -0.27 17.13
C GLN A 95 8.47 -1.80 17.01
N LEU A 96 8.73 -2.37 15.83
CA LEU A 96 8.81 -3.82 15.64
C LEU A 96 10.10 -4.39 16.28
N PRO A 97 10.15 -5.70 16.60
CA PRO A 97 11.36 -6.38 17.04
C PRO A 97 12.53 -6.22 16.04
N ALA A 98 13.76 -6.20 16.56
CA ALA A 98 14.97 -5.90 15.78
C ALA A 98 15.25 -6.90 14.65
N ASP A 99 14.90 -8.17 14.84
CA ASP A 99 14.97 -9.23 13.84
C ASP A 99 13.97 -8.98 12.69
N ILE A 100 12.75 -8.56 13.01
CA ILE A 100 11.72 -8.19 12.02
C ILE A 100 12.14 -6.95 11.25
N GLN A 101 12.64 -5.90 11.93
CA GLN A 101 13.20 -4.71 11.27
C GLN A 101 14.34 -5.08 10.31
N THR A 102 15.24 -5.97 10.74
CA THR A 102 16.35 -6.46 9.91
C THR A 102 15.84 -7.23 8.70
N ARG A 103 14.87 -8.13 8.87
CA ARG A 103 14.27 -8.91 7.76
C ARG A 103 13.61 -8.00 6.71
N LEU A 104 12.83 -7.01 7.15
CA LEU A 104 12.18 -6.01 6.28
C LEU A 104 13.22 -5.16 5.53
N LYS A 105 14.31 -4.77 6.20
CA LYS A 105 15.42 -4.03 5.59
C LYS A 105 16.16 -4.85 4.53
N THR A 106 16.41 -6.14 4.81
CA THR A 106 17.03 -7.08 3.86
C THR A 106 16.19 -7.25 2.60
N ILE A 107 14.87 -7.42 2.73
CA ILE A 107 13.95 -7.48 1.57
C ILE A 107 14.06 -6.19 0.74
N THR A 108 13.97 -5.03 1.39
CA THR A 108 14.01 -3.70 0.73
C THR A 108 15.31 -3.47 -0.03
N ARG A 109 16.46 -3.85 0.56
CA ARG A 109 17.78 -3.69 -0.06
C ARG A 109 18.10 -4.72 -1.15
N ASN A 110 17.34 -5.81 -1.26
CA ASN A 110 17.74 -6.89 -2.15
C ASN A 110 17.57 -6.50 -3.63
N LYS A 111 18.71 -6.19 -4.27
CA LYS A 111 18.78 -5.73 -5.67
C LYS A 111 18.51 -6.84 -6.70
N SER A 112 18.41 -8.11 -6.28
CA SER A 112 17.97 -9.22 -7.16
C SER A 112 16.46 -9.46 -7.16
N LEU A 113 15.71 -8.83 -6.23
CA LEU A 113 14.25 -8.91 -6.21
C LEU A 113 13.63 -7.78 -7.04
N SER A 114 12.62 -8.13 -7.84
CA SER A 114 11.73 -7.14 -8.44
C SER A 114 10.89 -6.45 -7.36
N TRP A 115 10.39 -5.25 -7.66
CA TRP A 115 9.42 -4.54 -6.82
C TRP A 115 8.26 -5.44 -6.33
N GLN A 116 7.67 -6.26 -7.21
CA GLN A 116 6.57 -7.16 -6.84
C GLN A 116 7.02 -8.22 -5.82
N GLN A 117 8.22 -8.79 -6.00
CA GLN A 117 8.77 -9.78 -5.08
C GLN A 117 9.13 -9.16 -3.72
N LYS A 118 9.61 -7.91 -3.70
CA LYS A 118 9.84 -7.16 -2.45
C LYS A 118 8.52 -6.93 -1.71
N GLN A 119 7.46 -6.52 -2.42
CA GLN A 119 6.15 -6.30 -1.83
C GLN A 119 5.56 -7.59 -1.25
N GLU A 120 5.58 -8.68 -2.00
CA GLU A 120 5.06 -9.98 -1.57
C GLU A 120 5.80 -10.51 -0.32
N GLN A 121 7.14 -10.46 -0.31
CA GLN A 121 7.91 -10.85 0.87
C GLN A 121 7.67 -9.93 2.07
N THR A 122 7.52 -8.61 1.85
CA THR A 122 7.19 -7.66 2.93
C THR A 122 5.81 -7.96 3.52
N ARG A 123 4.82 -8.21 2.65
CA ARG A 123 3.46 -8.57 3.02
C ARG A 123 3.43 -9.87 3.84
N ALA A 124 4.09 -10.92 3.36
CA ALA A 124 4.19 -12.19 4.08
C ALA A 124 4.84 -12.05 5.47
N VAL A 125 5.85 -11.17 5.63
CA VAL A 125 6.39 -10.84 6.96
C VAL A 125 5.32 -10.20 7.84
N ILE A 126 4.62 -9.17 7.35
CA ILE A 126 3.61 -8.42 8.12
C ILE A 126 2.39 -9.28 8.48
N GLU A 127 1.90 -10.11 7.57
CA GLU A 127 0.79 -11.04 7.81
C GLU A 127 1.16 -12.13 8.83
N SER A 128 2.44 -12.53 8.89
CA SER A 128 2.96 -13.47 9.91
C SER A 128 3.11 -12.87 11.32
N LEU A 129 2.95 -11.55 11.49
CA LEU A 129 3.13 -10.90 12.79
C LEU A 129 1.97 -11.20 13.77
N PRO A 130 2.28 -11.47 15.05
CA PRO A 130 1.32 -11.41 16.15
C PRO A 130 0.52 -10.10 16.16
N ASP A 131 -0.75 -10.16 16.53
CA ASP A 131 -1.70 -9.03 16.46
C ASP A 131 -1.20 -7.78 17.19
N HIS A 132 -0.58 -7.96 18.35
CA HIS A 132 -0.04 -6.84 19.14
C HIS A 132 1.11 -6.11 18.43
N LEU A 133 1.91 -6.80 17.60
CA LEU A 133 2.93 -6.18 16.76
C LEU A 133 2.35 -5.60 15.48
N ARG A 134 1.39 -6.30 14.84
CA ARG A 134 0.70 -5.80 13.65
C ARG A 134 -0.04 -4.48 13.92
N ARG A 135 -0.60 -4.30 15.12
CA ARG A 135 -1.25 -3.06 15.58
C ARG A 135 -0.30 -1.87 15.80
N LEU A 136 1.02 -2.09 15.81
CA LEU A 136 2.02 -0.99 15.84
C LEU A 136 2.18 -0.34 14.46
N LEU A 137 1.77 -1.04 13.39
CA LEU A 137 1.78 -0.54 12.03
C LEU A 137 0.52 0.29 11.76
N PRO A 138 0.59 1.33 10.90
CA PRO A 138 -0.60 2.04 10.46
C PRO A 138 -1.57 1.06 9.78
N PRO A 139 -2.90 1.26 9.96
CA PRO A 139 -3.89 0.46 9.27
C PRO A 139 -3.78 0.64 7.75
N PRO A 140 -4.28 -0.31 6.94
CA PRO A 140 -4.46 -0.10 5.52
C PRO A 140 -5.37 1.13 5.28
N PRO A 141 -5.08 1.98 4.29
CA PRO A 141 -6.03 2.99 3.84
C PRO A 141 -7.29 2.29 3.34
N PRO A 142 -8.44 2.95 3.45
CA PRO A 142 -9.69 2.41 2.95
C PRO A 142 -9.64 2.20 1.42
N PRO A 143 -10.38 1.22 0.89
CA PRO A 143 -10.46 0.97 -0.55
C PRO A 143 -11.14 2.13 -1.31
N PRO A 144 -10.99 2.20 -2.65
CA PRO A 144 -11.68 3.19 -3.46
C PRO A 144 -13.19 3.26 -3.22
N GLY A 145 -13.71 4.47 -3.00
CA GLY A 145 -15.14 4.71 -2.77
C GLY A 145 -15.65 4.36 -1.36
N PHE A 146 -14.79 3.90 -0.44
CA PHE A 146 -15.21 3.61 0.94
C PHE A 146 -15.75 4.84 1.67
N GLU A 147 -15.26 6.05 1.34
CA GLU A 147 -15.79 7.30 1.89
C GLU A 147 -17.28 7.54 1.51
N LEU A 148 -17.79 6.87 0.47
CA LEU A 148 -19.19 6.93 0.04
C LEU A 148 -20.09 5.94 0.78
N ILE A 149 -19.51 4.99 1.52
CA ILE A 149 -20.24 3.96 2.27
C ILE A 149 -20.68 4.57 3.63
N PRO A 150 -21.94 4.37 4.08
CA PRO A 150 -22.39 4.90 5.38
C PRO A 150 -21.53 4.38 6.55
N PRO A 151 -21.24 5.20 7.59
CA PRO A 151 -20.33 4.82 8.68
C PRO A 151 -20.69 3.51 9.39
N GLU A 152 -21.98 3.23 9.58
CA GLU A 152 -22.49 2.00 10.17
C GLU A 152 -22.28 0.75 9.28
N VAL A 153 -22.07 0.95 7.98
CA VAL A 153 -21.68 -0.11 7.04
C VAL A 153 -20.15 -0.22 6.94
N GLN A 154 -19.42 0.89 7.00
CA GLN A 154 -17.96 0.89 7.11
C GLN A 154 -17.48 0.05 8.31
N GLU A 155 -18.11 0.22 9.48
CA GLU A 155 -17.76 -0.55 10.68
C GLU A 155 -18.06 -2.06 10.52
N LYS A 156 -19.19 -2.43 9.90
CA LYS A 156 -19.48 -3.84 9.57
C LYS A 156 -18.41 -4.45 8.67
N LEU A 157 -17.99 -3.72 7.63
CA LEU A 157 -16.93 -4.14 6.73
C LEU A 157 -15.58 -4.28 7.45
N ARG A 158 -15.26 -3.36 8.36
CA ARG A 158 -14.05 -3.40 9.19
C ARG A 158 -14.03 -4.65 10.09
N VAL A 159 -15.14 -4.95 10.77
CA VAL A 159 -15.28 -6.16 11.61
C VAL A 159 -15.09 -7.44 10.79
N ILE A 160 -15.70 -7.55 9.59
CA ILE A 160 -15.52 -8.71 8.71
C ILE A 160 -14.08 -8.84 8.20
N HIS A 161 -13.42 -7.71 7.91
CA HIS A 161 -12.02 -7.69 7.48
C HIS A 161 -11.07 -8.15 8.60
N GLU A 162 -11.30 -7.69 9.83
CA GLU A 162 -10.48 -8.02 11.00
C GLU A 162 -10.74 -9.41 11.58
N ASP A 163 -11.89 -10.03 11.30
CA ASP A 163 -12.24 -11.38 11.75
C ASP A 163 -11.30 -12.43 11.14
N ARG A 164 -10.36 -12.91 11.97
CA ARG A 164 -9.37 -13.94 11.63
C ARG A 164 -9.90 -15.37 11.68
N SER A 165 -11.12 -15.60 12.18
CA SER A 165 -11.77 -16.91 12.07
C SER A 165 -12.22 -17.22 10.64
N LEU A 166 -12.34 -16.19 9.79
CA LEU A 166 -12.76 -16.34 8.39
C LEU A 166 -11.59 -16.68 7.47
N GLY A 167 -11.79 -17.73 6.67
CA GLY A 167 -11.00 -17.95 5.47
C GLY A 167 -11.20 -16.83 4.45
N PHE A 168 -10.28 -16.73 3.48
CA PHE A 168 -10.36 -15.71 2.42
C PHE A 168 -11.70 -15.74 1.66
N ARG A 169 -12.19 -16.95 1.34
CA ARG A 169 -13.47 -17.17 0.65
C ARG A 169 -14.67 -16.65 1.45
N ASP A 170 -14.75 -16.98 2.73
CA ASP A 170 -15.88 -16.57 3.59
C ASP A 170 -15.86 -15.07 3.84
N ARG A 171 -14.67 -14.48 4.05
CA ARG A 171 -14.48 -13.03 4.13
C ARG A 171 -14.95 -12.33 2.86
N TYR A 172 -14.59 -12.85 1.68
CA TYR A 172 -15.04 -12.31 0.40
C TYR A 172 -16.57 -12.30 0.30
N TYR A 173 -17.24 -13.43 0.57
CA TYR A 173 -18.70 -13.50 0.42
C TYR A 173 -19.45 -12.67 1.47
N LYS A 174 -18.98 -12.60 2.72
CA LYS A 174 -19.55 -11.70 3.74
C LYS A 174 -19.39 -10.22 3.37
N ILE A 175 -18.23 -9.81 2.84
CA ILE A 175 -18.03 -8.45 2.32
C ILE A 175 -18.99 -8.19 1.15
N LYS A 176 -19.09 -9.15 0.22
CA LYS A 176 -19.98 -9.03 -0.95
C LYS A 176 -21.44 -8.86 -0.54
N GLU A 177 -21.94 -9.66 0.40
CA GLU A 177 -23.30 -9.55 0.94
C GLU A 177 -23.59 -8.16 1.50
N VAL A 178 -22.66 -7.59 2.27
CA VAL A 178 -22.79 -6.23 2.80
C VAL A 178 -22.81 -5.18 1.67
N ILE A 179 -21.94 -5.29 0.67
CA ILE A 179 -21.90 -4.36 -0.48
C ILE A 179 -23.14 -4.50 -1.39
N ASP A 180 -23.63 -5.72 -1.62
CA ASP A 180 -24.84 -5.98 -2.41
C ASP A 180 -26.09 -5.37 -1.75
N SER A 181 -26.11 -5.29 -0.41
CA SER A 181 -27.19 -4.71 0.40
C SER A 181 -27.22 -3.16 0.43
N LEU A 182 -26.22 -2.49 -0.14
CA LEU A 182 -26.18 -1.03 -0.19
C LEU A 182 -27.25 -0.46 -1.13
N PRO A 183 -27.74 0.78 -0.86
CA PRO A 183 -28.54 1.55 -1.80
C PRO A 183 -27.88 1.62 -3.18
N GLU A 184 -28.70 1.52 -4.24
CA GLU A 184 -28.22 1.45 -5.62
C GLU A 184 -27.40 2.68 -6.03
N ASP A 185 -27.78 3.87 -5.55
CA ASP A 185 -27.07 5.11 -5.83
C ASP A 185 -25.67 5.18 -5.17
N ILE A 186 -25.43 4.40 -4.11
CA ILE A 186 -24.10 4.24 -3.51
C ILE A 186 -23.34 3.15 -4.26
N ARG A 187 -23.96 1.98 -4.47
CA ARG A 187 -23.37 0.82 -5.13
C ARG A 187 -22.85 1.16 -6.54
N ASN A 188 -23.59 1.97 -7.30
CA ASN A 188 -23.21 2.38 -8.66
C ASN A 188 -22.04 3.39 -8.71
N LYS A 189 -21.58 3.91 -7.56
CA LYS A 189 -20.40 4.79 -7.43
C LYS A 189 -19.16 4.04 -6.91
N LEU A 190 -19.32 2.79 -6.47
CA LEU A 190 -18.20 1.97 -6.01
C LEU A 190 -17.40 1.38 -7.19
N PRO A 191 -16.10 1.07 -7.00
CA PRO A 191 -15.35 0.31 -7.99
C PRO A 191 -15.99 -1.08 -8.23
N PRO A 192 -15.74 -1.71 -9.39
CA PRO A 192 -16.17 -3.09 -9.62
C PRO A 192 -15.59 -4.02 -8.54
N PRO A 193 -16.37 -5.01 -8.05
CA PRO A 193 -15.89 -5.93 -7.03
C PRO A 193 -14.71 -6.75 -7.56
N PRO A 194 -13.76 -7.15 -6.69
CA PRO A 194 -12.70 -8.07 -7.08
C PRO A 194 -13.30 -9.41 -7.58
N PRO A 195 -12.60 -10.11 -8.48
CA PRO A 195 -13.07 -11.38 -9.02
C PRO A 195 -13.32 -12.39 -7.89
N ALA A 196 -14.32 -13.27 -8.09
CA ALA A 196 -14.66 -14.28 -7.10
C ALA A 196 -13.49 -15.24 -6.84
N PRO A 197 -13.25 -15.67 -5.59
CA PRO A 197 -12.24 -16.68 -5.30
C PRO A 197 -12.53 -17.97 -6.07
N VAL A 198 -11.55 -18.43 -6.84
CA VAL A 198 -11.56 -19.78 -7.42
C VAL A 198 -11.62 -20.84 -6.32
N ALA A 199 -12.16 -22.00 -6.66
CA ALA A 199 -12.35 -23.13 -5.75
C ALA A 199 -11.05 -23.93 -5.54
#